data_AF-A0A832WM01-F1
#
_entry.id   AF-A0A832WM01-F1
#
_cell.length_a   1.000
_cell.length_b   1.000
_cell.length_c   1.000
_cell.angle_alpha   90.00
_cell.angle_beta   90.00
_cell.angle_gamma   90.00
#
_symmetry.space_group_name_H-M   'P 1'
#
loop_
_entity.id
_entity.type
_entity.pdbx_description
1 polymer ?
#
loop_
_entity_poly.entity_id
_entity_poly.type
_entity_poly.pdbx_seq_one_letter_code
_entity_poly.pdbx_strand_id
1 'polypeptide(L)'
;MLNEILILVAITLLPFLELRASIPYGILKTDLHWMTVFVICVVTNAVLGPVIYFLIDKLLHLFLRWKRLEKVWKKTVEKTQKKIEAKVEKYGWIGVALFIGVPLPGSGVYSGAIGSYLLGLGYKKFILASILGVLIAGIAVTAIVLLGVNGAGLFVKMI
;
A
#
# COMPACT_ATOMS: atom_id res chain seq x y z
N MET A 1 19.28 15.58 -7.73
CA MET A 1 19.38 14.19 -7.23
C MET A 1 18.91 14.01 -5.79
N LEU A 2 19.63 14.46 -4.74
CA LEU A 2 19.22 14.19 -3.34
C LEU A 2 17.87 14.81 -2.98
N ASN A 3 17.61 16.04 -3.42
CA ASN A 3 16.33 16.73 -3.19
C ASN A 3 15.16 16.01 -3.87
N GLU A 4 15.35 15.49 -5.08
CA GLU A 4 14.32 14.71 -5.79
C GLU A 4 13.99 13.41 -5.07
N ILE A 5 15.00 12.71 -4.56
CA ILE A 5 14.82 11.48 -3.77
C ILE A 5 14.02 11.78 -2.50
N LEU A 6 14.35 12.87 -1.80
CA LEU A 6 13.62 13.30 -0.59
C LEU A 6 12.16 13.63 -0.90
N ILE A 7 11.88 14.30 -2.02
CA ILE A 7 10.52 14.60 -2.47
C ILE A 7 9.76 13.30 -2.79
N LEU A 8 10.39 12.35 -3.49
CA LEU A 8 9.79 11.06 -3.80
C LEU A 8 9.45 10.26 -2.54
N VAL A 9 10.35 10.25 -1.56
CA VAL A 9 10.11 9.64 -0.26
C VAL A 9 8.94 10.34 0.43
N ALA A 10 8.94 11.67 0.51
CA ALA A 10 7.87 12.44 1.15
C ALA A 10 6.49 12.17 0.53
N ILE A 11 6.40 12.14 -0.81
CA ILE A 11 5.15 11.82 -1.53
C ILE A 11 4.73 10.37 -1.24
N THR A 12 5.68 9.43 -1.22
CA THR A 12 5.40 8.02 -0.94
C THR A 12 4.90 7.77 0.48
N LEU A 13 5.32 8.62 1.44
CA LEU A 13 4.88 8.59 2.84
C LEU A 13 3.52 9.26 3.07
N LEU A 14 3.00 10.02 2.10
CA LEU A 14 1.70 10.67 2.26
C LEU A 14 0.56 9.65 2.04
N PRO A 15 -0.43 9.60 2.95
CA PRO A 15 -1.63 8.80 2.73
C PRO A 15 -2.33 9.28 1.46
N PHE A 16 -2.99 8.36 0.74
CA PHE A 16 -3.61 8.55 -0.59
C PHE A 16 -2.65 8.67 -1.78
N LEU A 17 -1.50 9.35 -1.63
CA LEU A 17 -0.56 9.53 -2.73
C LEU A 17 0.32 8.30 -2.94
N GLU A 18 0.89 7.74 -1.85
CA GLU A 18 1.69 6.50 -1.81
C GLU A 18 2.56 6.27 -3.09
N LEU A 19 2.73 5.01 -3.49
CA LEU A 19 3.48 4.56 -4.66
C LEU A 19 2.84 5.00 -5.99
N ARG A 20 1.52 5.25 -6.01
CA ARG A 20 0.78 5.54 -7.25
C ARG A 20 1.04 6.93 -7.77
N ALA A 21 1.28 7.89 -6.88
CA ALA A 21 1.63 9.25 -7.28
C ALA A 21 3.15 9.44 -7.37
N SER A 22 3.93 8.78 -6.50
CA SER A 22 5.39 8.96 -6.49
C SER A 22 6.09 8.39 -7.72
N ILE A 23 5.65 7.24 -8.26
CA ILE A 23 6.24 6.66 -9.47
C ILE A 23 6.01 7.56 -10.71
N PRO A 24 4.77 7.96 -11.08
CA PRO A 24 4.56 8.85 -12.22
C PRO A 24 5.23 10.21 -12.02
N TYR A 25 5.19 10.76 -10.80
CA TYR A 25 5.88 12.01 -10.50
C TYR A 25 7.40 11.87 -10.72
N GLY A 26 8.01 10.81 -10.21
CA GLY A 26 9.44 10.55 -10.43
C GLY A 26 9.78 10.39 -11.91
N ILE A 27 9.04 9.57 -12.65
CA ILE A 27 9.36 9.30 -14.06
C ILE A 27 9.13 10.54 -14.95
N LEU A 28 8.11 11.37 -14.66
CA LEU A 28 7.72 12.49 -15.53
C LEU A 28 8.33 13.84 -15.13
N LYS A 29 8.69 14.03 -13.87
CA LYS A 29 9.16 15.33 -13.33
C LYS A 29 10.60 15.32 -12.82
N THR A 30 11.22 14.15 -12.70
CA THR A 30 12.63 14.06 -12.30
C THR A 30 13.46 13.48 -13.41
N ASP A 31 14.73 13.87 -13.49
CA ASP A 31 15.68 13.36 -14.49
C ASP A 31 16.25 11.98 -14.08
N LEU A 32 15.63 11.33 -13.09
CA LEU A 32 16.06 10.02 -12.57
C LEU A 32 15.67 8.90 -13.53
N HIS A 33 16.54 7.91 -13.64
CA HIS A 33 16.21 6.69 -14.37
C HIS A 33 15.03 5.98 -13.69
N TRP A 34 14.08 5.48 -14.50
CA TRP A 34 12.84 4.87 -14.01
C TRP A 34 13.09 3.70 -13.05
N MET A 35 14.18 2.93 -13.23
CA MET A 35 14.56 1.86 -12.29
C MET A 35 14.90 2.40 -10.90
N THR A 36 15.62 3.53 -10.82
CA THR A 36 15.98 4.17 -9.56
C THR A 36 14.73 4.67 -8.84
N VAL A 37 13.81 5.31 -9.57
CA VAL A 37 12.51 5.75 -9.02
C VAL A 37 11.71 4.57 -8.49
N PHE A 38 11.60 3.49 -9.28
CA PHE A 38 10.90 2.27 -8.88
C PHE A 38 11.48 1.69 -7.59
N VAL A 39 12.80 1.49 -7.51
CA VAL A 39 13.45 0.90 -6.34
C VAL A 39 13.22 1.77 -5.09
N ILE A 40 13.42 3.08 -5.19
CA ILE A 40 13.24 4.00 -4.05
C ILE A 40 11.80 3.98 -3.56
N CYS A 41 10.83 4.10 -4.46
CA CYS A 41 9.42 4.15 -4.10
C CYS A 41 8.98 2.81 -3.50
N VAL A 42 9.34 1.68 -4.10
CA VAL A 42 8.99 0.33 -3.61
C VAL A 42 9.59 0.09 -2.24
N VAL A 43 10.88 0.39 -2.04
CA VAL A 43 11.55 0.17 -0.75
C VAL A 43 10.93 1.05 0.33
N THR A 44 10.68 2.32 0.02
CA THR A 44 10.06 3.27 0.97
C THR A 44 8.66 2.80 1.37
N ASN A 45 7.86 2.35 0.40
CA ASN A 45 6.50 1.88 0.67
C ASN A 45 6.46 0.50 1.36
N ALA A 46 7.44 -0.36 1.08
CA ALA A 46 7.64 -1.62 1.79
C ALA A 46 8.00 -1.41 3.27
N VAL A 47 8.77 -0.36 3.59
CA VAL A 47 9.08 0.04 4.98
C VAL A 47 7.86 0.72 5.63
N LEU A 48 7.08 1.47 4.86
CA LEU A 48 5.86 2.12 5.35
C LEU A 48 4.83 1.10 5.87
N GLY A 49 4.69 -0.07 5.23
CA GLY A 49 3.76 -1.12 5.66
C GLY A 49 3.89 -1.55 7.12
N PRO A 50 5.05 -2.06 7.55
CA PRO A 50 5.33 -2.37 8.95
C PRO A 50 4.98 -1.21 9.91
N VAL A 51 5.39 0.01 9.57
CA VAL A 51 5.18 1.20 10.40
C VAL A 51 3.70 1.52 10.56
N ILE A 52 2.94 1.47 9.47
CA ILE A 52 1.51 1.79 9.46
C ILE A 52 0.69 0.71 10.15
N TYR A 53 1.02 -0.58 9.95
CA TYR A 53 0.37 -1.64 10.70
C TYR A 53 0.57 -1.45 12.21
N PHE A 54 1.81 -1.18 12.64
CA PHE A 54 2.11 -0.96 14.04
C PHE A 54 1.39 0.27 14.61
N LEU A 55 1.30 1.36 13.84
CA LEU A 55 0.55 2.55 14.24
C LEU A 55 -0.94 2.26 14.39
N ILE A 56 -1.53 1.51 13.45
CA ILE A 56 -2.94 1.11 13.49
C ILE A 56 -3.22 0.21 14.68
N ASP A 57 -2.36 -0.78 14.94
CA ASP A 57 -2.46 -1.67 16.11
C ASP A 57 -2.47 -0.86 17.41
N LYS A 58 -1.52 0.07 17.57
CA LYS A 58 -1.42 0.93 18.76
C LYS A 58 -2.63 1.85 18.92
N LEU A 59 -3.10 2.46 17.83
CA LEU A 59 -4.29 3.32 17.84
C LEU A 59 -5.53 2.52 18.21
N LEU A 60 -5.73 1.34 17.63
CA LEU A 60 -6.86 0.46 17.96
C LEU A 60 -6.82 0.02 19.41
N HIS A 61 -5.66 -0.37 19.93
CA HIS A 61 -5.50 -0.68 21.36
C HIS A 61 -5.85 0.52 22.25
N LEU A 62 -5.54 1.75 21.83
CA LEU A 62 -5.92 2.96 22.55
C LEU A 62 -7.44 3.20 22.51
N PHE A 63 -8.08 3.05 21.34
CA PHE A 63 -9.54 3.18 21.20
C PHE A 63 -10.31 2.11 21.97
N LEU A 64 -9.79 0.89 22.01
CA LEU A 64 -10.38 -0.24 22.73
C LEU A 64 -10.25 -0.12 24.26
N ARG A 65 -9.50 0.86 24.79
CA ARG A 65 -9.55 1.18 26.25
C ARG A 65 -10.93 1.68 26.69
N TRP A 66 -11.74 2.20 25.77
CA TRP A 66 -13.12 2.57 26.10
C TRP A 66 -14.02 1.33 26.16
N LYS A 67 -14.47 0.97 27.37
CA LYS A 67 -15.30 -0.23 27.65
C LYS A 67 -16.53 -0.39 26.74
N ARG A 68 -17.13 0.70 26.26
CA ARG A 68 -18.26 0.65 25.31
C ARG A 68 -17.81 0.15 23.93
N LEU A 69 -16.71 0.67 23.40
CA LEU A 69 -16.13 0.26 22.12
C LEU A 69 -15.55 -1.15 22.19
N GLU A 70 -14.87 -1.50 23.29
CA GLU A 70 -14.34 -2.85 23.52
C GLU A 70 -15.47 -3.90 23.44
N LYS A 71 -16.61 -3.63 24.08
CA LYS A 71 -17.76 -4.55 24.09
C LYS A 71 -18.38 -4.72 22.71
N VAL A 72 -18.46 -3.64 21.91
CA VAL A 72 -18.94 -3.70 20.52
C VAL A 72 -17.94 -4.46 19.65
N TRP A 73 -16.65 -4.18 19.79
CA TRP A 73 -15.58 -4.83 19.06
C TRP A 73 -15.54 -6.34 19.30
N LYS A 74 -15.58 -6.77 20.58
CA LYS A 74 -15.66 -8.19 20.96
C LYS A 74 -16.88 -8.90 20.38
N LYS A 75 -18.05 -8.24 20.41
CA LYS A 75 -19.29 -8.84 19.91
C LYS A 75 -19.33 -8.96 18.38
N THR A 76 -18.77 -7.99 17.67
CA THR A 76 -18.89 -7.91 16.21
C THR A 76 -17.64 -8.41 15.51
N VAL A 77 -16.48 -7.81 15.80
CA VAL A 77 -15.24 -8.08 15.07
C VAL A 77 -14.61 -9.40 15.50
N GLU A 78 -14.38 -9.63 16.80
CA GLU A 78 -13.75 -10.89 17.25
C GLU A 78 -14.61 -12.12 16.91
N LYS A 79 -15.94 -11.99 17.04
CA LYS A 79 -16.87 -13.07 16.66
C LYS A 79 -16.81 -13.37 15.17
N THR A 80 -16.65 -12.35 14.33
CA THR A 80 -16.54 -12.52 12.88
C THR A 80 -15.18 -13.11 12.53
N GLN A 81 -14.09 -12.60 13.11
CA GLN A 81 -12.74 -13.12 12.93
C GLN A 81 -12.66 -14.61 13.23
N LYS A 82 -13.18 -15.06 14.39
CA LYS A 82 -13.21 -16.49 14.75
C LYS A 82 -13.96 -17.37 13.74
N LYS A 83 -14.99 -16.84 13.08
CA LYS A 83 -15.74 -17.58 12.05
C LYS A 83 -14.98 -17.70 10.73
N ILE A 84 -14.17 -16.70 10.39
CA ILE A 84 -13.46 -16.62 9.11
C ILE A 84 -11.98 -17.00 9.24
N GLU A 85 -11.49 -17.25 10.46
CA GLU A 85 -10.07 -17.44 10.81
C GLU A 85 -9.39 -18.45 9.91
N ALA A 86 -9.92 -19.67 9.76
CA ALA A 86 -9.32 -20.71 8.92
C ALA A 86 -9.16 -20.28 7.44
N LYS A 87 -10.10 -19.48 6.92
CA LYS A 87 -10.04 -18.97 5.54
C LYS A 87 -9.08 -17.78 5.42
N VAL A 88 -9.14 -16.84 6.37
CA VAL A 88 -8.25 -15.67 6.40
C VAL A 88 -6.80 -16.08 6.63
N GLU A 89 -6.57 -17.08 7.46
CA GLU A 89 -5.24 -17.57 7.75
C GLU A 89 -4.55 -18.10 6.49
N LYS A 90 -5.32 -18.78 5.63
CA LYS A 90 -4.83 -19.38 4.37
C LYS A 90 -4.81 -18.39 3.20
N TYR A 91 -5.86 -17.58 3.04
CA TYR A 91 -6.08 -16.75 1.85
C TYR A 91 -6.07 -15.24 2.11
N GLY A 92 -6.18 -14.81 3.37
CA GLY A 92 -6.31 -13.39 3.74
C GLY A 92 -5.10 -12.57 3.33
N TRP A 93 -3.89 -13.12 3.46
CA TRP A 93 -2.67 -12.43 3.03
C TRP A 93 -2.62 -12.24 1.51
N ILE A 94 -3.12 -13.20 0.72
CA ILE A 94 -3.20 -13.10 -0.75
C ILE A 94 -4.21 -12.02 -1.13
N GLY A 95 -5.38 -12.02 -0.49
CA GLY A 95 -6.42 -11.01 -0.72
C GLY A 95 -5.92 -9.59 -0.41
N VAL A 96 -5.21 -9.42 0.71
CA VAL A 96 -4.60 -8.13 1.08
C VAL A 96 -3.49 -7.74 0.08
N ALA A 97 -2.66 -8.69 -0.35
CA ALA A 97 -1.60 -8.43 -1.33
C ALA A 97 -2.19 -7.95 -2.66
N LEU A 98 -3.21 -8.63 -3.17
CA LEU A 98 -3.93 -8.23 -4.38
C LEU A 98 -4.59 -6.87 -4.20
N PHE A 99 -5.27 -6.64 -3.07
CA PHE A 99 -5.90 -5.35 -2.79
C PHE A 99 -4.89 -4.19 -2.82
N ILE A 100 -3.74 -4.34 -2.18
CA ILE A 100 -2.66 -3.33 -2.21
C ILE A 100 -2.06 -3.20 -3.62
N GLY A 101 -1.94 -4.33 -4.33
CA GLY A 101 -1.34 -4.44 -5.65
C GLY A 101 -2.16 -3.83 -6.78
N VAL A 102 -3.49 -3.72 -6.62
CA VAL A 102 -4.31 -3.01 -7.58
C VAL A 102 -4.04 -1.51 -7.46
N PRO A 103 -3.61 -0.82 -8.54
CA PRO A 103 -3.29 0.60 -8.51
C PRO A 103 -4.55 1.47 -8.63
N LEU A 104 -5.51 1.30 -7.71
CA LEU A 104 -6.73 2.12 -7.64
C LEU A 104 -6.57 3.24 -6.60
N PRO A 105 -7.28 4.36 -6.75
CA PRO A 105 -7.36 5.38 -5.70
C PRO A 105 -8.05 4.78 -4.46
N GLY A 106 -7.40 4.87 -3.30
CA GLY A 106 -7.93 4.35 -2.03
C GLY A 106 -7.53 2.90 -1.69
N SER A 107 -7.02 2.13 -2.65
CA SER A 107 -6.27 0.91 -2.34
C SER A 107 -4.83 1.30 -2.00
N GLY A 108 -4.28 0.67 -0.96
CA GLY A 108 -3.06 1.20 -0.35
C GLY A 108 -2.59 0.38 0.82
N VAL A 109 -1.34 0.63 1.21
CA VAL A 109 -0.76 0.05 2.42
C VAL A 109 -1.53 0.53 3.65
N TYR A 110 -2.01 1.78 3.68
CA TYR A 110 -2.88 2.27 4.77
C TYR A 110 -4.19 1.50 4.87
N SER A 111 -4.97 1.46 3.80
CA SER A 111 -6.26 0.76 3.74
C SER A 111 -6.08 -0.75 3.94
N GLY A 112 -5.02 -1.32 3.38
CA GLY A 112 -4.65 -2.73 3.53
C GLY A 112 -4.28 -3.10 4.96
N ALA A 113 -3.59 -2.22 5.69
CA ALA A 113 -3.27 -2.43 7.10
C ALA A 113 -4.57 -2.46 7.95
N ILE A 114 -5.48 -1.52 7.74
CA ILE A 114 -6.79 -1.51 8.43
C ILE A 114 -7.57 -2.78 8.09
N GLY A 115 -7.66 -3.13 6.80
CA GLY A 115 -8.36 -4.32 6.34
C GLY A 115 -7.77 -5.60 6.91
N SER A 116 -6.44 -5.70 6.97
CA SER A 116 -5.74 -6.83 7.55
C SER A 116 -6.05 -7.00 9.04
N TYR A 117 -6.12 -5.89 9.79
CA TYR A 117 -6.48 -5.91 11.20
C TYR A 117 -7.93 -6.36 11.40
N LEU A 118 -8.87 -5.86 10.58
CA LEU A 118 -10.29 -6.26 10.64
C LEU A 118 -10.47 -7.74 10.31
N LEU A 119 -9.71 -8.26 9.35
CA LEU A 119 -9.71 -9.68 9.01
C LEU A 119 -9.05 -10.56 10.08
N GLY A 120 -8.25 -9.98 10.98
CA GLY A 120 -7.48 -10.73 11.99
C GLY A 120 -6.20 -11.33 11.40
N LEU A 121 -5.66 -10.73 10.34
CA LEU A 121 -4.42 -11.17 9.72
C LEU A 121 -3.22 -10.73 10.59
N GLY A 122 -2.38 -11.68 10.97
CA GLY A 122 -1.21 -11.39 11.80
C GLY A 122 -0.16 -10.52 11.09
N TYR A 123 0.61 -9.78 11.89
CA TYR A 123 1.65 -8.83 11.46
C TYR A 123 2.60 -9.38 10.37
N LYS A 124 3.14 -10.60 10.57
CA LYS A 124 4.08 -11.22 9.61
C LYS A 124 3.43 -11.44 8.24
N LYS A 125 2.18 -11.89 8.22
CA LYS A 125 1.42 -12.15 6.99
C LYS A 125 1.05 -10.84 6.31
N PHE A 126 0.72 -9.80 7.08
CA PHE A 126 0.50 -8.47 6.53
C PHE A 126 1.76 -7.90 5.88
N ILE A 127 2.93 -8.01 6.50
CA ILE A 127 4.18 -7.51 5.91
C ILE A 127 4.45 -8.19 4.57
N LEU A 128 4.34 -9.52 4.51
CA LEU A 128 4.49 -10.26 3.25
C LEU A 128 3.48 -9.81 2.20
N ALA A 129 2.22 -9.64 2.59
CA ALA A 129 1.17 -9.15 1.70
C ALA A 129 1.46 -7.72 1.21
N SER A 130 1.94 -6.84 2.09
CA SER A 130 2.29 -5.46 1.77
C SER A 130 3.45 -5.39 0.79
N ILE A 131 4.51 -6.17 1.00
CA ILE A 131 5.67 -6.20 0.10
C ILE A 131 5.25 -6.70 -1.29
N LEU A 132 4.53 -7.82 -1.35
CA LEU A 132 4.05 -8.37 -2.63
C LEU A 132 3.08 -7.42 -3.34
N GLY A 133 2.14 -6.84 -2.59
CA GLY A 133 1.21 -5.85 -3.15
C GLY A 133 1.93 -4.63 -3.69
N VAL A 134 2.85 -4.04 -2.93
CA VAL A 134 3.64 -2.88 -3.38
C VAL A 134 4.46 -3.21 -4.62
N LEU A 135 5.04 -4.40 -4.71
CA LEU A 135 5.77 -4.84 -5.90
C LEU A 135 4.85 -4.93 -7.12
N ILE A 136 3.69 -5.57 -6.98
CA ILE A 136 2.70 -5.69 -8.05
C ILE A 136 2.22 -4.30 -8.50
N ALA A 137 1.85 -3.44 -7.55
CA ALA A 137 1.42 -2.08 -7.83
C ALA A 137 2.53 -1.27 -8.51
N GLY A 138 3.77 -1.40 -8.05
CA GLY A 138 4.91 -0.69 -8.64
C GLY A 138 5.15 -1.09 -10.08
N ILE A 139 5.13 -2.39 -10.37
CA ILE A 139 5.32 -2.90 -11.73
C ILE A 139 4.17 -2.41 -12.62
N ALA A 140 2.93 -2.53 -12.15
CA ALA A 140 1.75 -2.10 -12.90
C ALA A 140 1.78 -0.59 -13.20
N VAL A 141 2.03 0.26 -12.20
CA VAL A 141 2.09 1.72 -12.37
C VAL A 141 3.25 2.11 -13.27
N THR A 142 4.43 1.53 -13.09
CA THR A 142 5.60 1.80 -13.94
C THR A 142 5.30 1.42 -15.39
N ALA A 143 4.71 0.25 -15.63
CA ALA A 143 4.31 -0.19 -16.97
C ALA A 143 3.28 0.76 -17.59
N ILE A 144 2.24 1.16 -16.85
CA ILE A 144 1.23 2.12 -17.31
C ILE A 144 1.88 3.46 -17.70
N VAL A 145 2.80 3.98 -16.88
CA VAL A 145 3.47 5.25 -17.16
C VAL A 145 4.37 5.13 -18.38
N LEU A 146 5.21 4.09 -18.47
CA LEU A 146 6.11 3.90 -19.62
C LEU A 146 5.34 3.69 -20.92
N LEU A 147 4.27 2.89 -20.90
CA LEU A 147 3.40 2.70 -22.06
C LEU A 147 2.62 3.98 -22.41
N GLY A 148 2.15 4.72 -21.40
CA GLY A 148 1.44 5.99 -21.59
C GLY A 148 2.34 7.09 -22.16
N VAL A 149 3.59 7.18 -21.72
CA VAL A 149 4.60 8.11 -22.28
C VAL A 149 4.92 7.76 -23.72
N ASN A 150 5.13 6.47 -24.03
CA ASN A 150 5.40 6.02 -25.39
C ASN A 150 4.17 6.17 -26.32
N GLY A 151 2.96 5.95 -25.79
CA GLY A 151 1.70 6.19 -26.49
C GLY A 151 1.48 7.67 -26.79
N ALA A 152 1.72 8.55 -25.81
CA ALA A 152 1.64 10.00 -26.01
C ALA A 152 2.70 10.50 -27.02
N GLY A 153 3.91 9.93 -27.00
CA GLY A 153 4.95 10.20 -28.00
C GLY A 153 4.56 9.79 -29.43
N LEU A 154 3.77 8.73 -29.58
CA LEU A 154 3.20 8.33 -30.88
C LEU A 154 2.11 9.28 -31.38
N PHE A 155 1.27 9.81 -30.49
CA PHE A 155 0.24 10.80 -30.86
C PHE A 155 0.85 12.15 -31.26
N VAL A 156 1.93 12.59 -30.62
CA VAL A 156 2.61 13.85 -30.97
C VAL A 156 3.39 13.74 -32.28
N LYS A 157 3.90 12.56 -32.64
CA LYS A 157 4.67 12.35 -33.88
C LYS A 157 3.79 12.18 -35.14
N MET A 158 2.47 12.12 -34.96
CA MET A 158 1.48 11.88 -36.02
C MET A 158 0.67 13.14 -36.37
N ILE A 159 0.89 14.25 -35.66
CA ILE A 159 0.42 15.61 -36.00
C ILE A 159 1.57 16.36 -36.65
#